data_AF-A0A964QWI9-F1
#
_entry.id   AF-A0A964QWI9-F1
#
_cell.length_a   1.000
_cell.length_b   1.000
_cell.length_c   1.000
_cell.angle_alpha   90.00
_cell.angle_beta   90.00
_cell.angle_gamma   90.00
#
_symmetry.space_group_name_H-M   'P 1'
#
loop_
_entity.id
_entity.type
_entity.pdbx_description
1 polymer ?
#
loop_
_entity_poly.entity_id
_entity_poly.type
_entity_poly.pdbx_seq_one_letter_code
_entity_poly.pdbx_strand_id
1 'polypeptide(L)'
;MNEKRKKAVKQVIFGILLLALAGVSHWYTRTNTPPILNFSDCVMKGYSVMESYPRQCKMENGRVFRENIGNELEKDDLIRISEPRPNSVVTSPLKISGMARGSW
;
A
#
# COMPACT_ATOMS: atom_id res chain seq x y z
N MET A 1 -26.32 47.88 20.53
CA MET A 1 -25.52 47.21 19.46
C MET A 1 -26.38 47.06 18.22
N ASN A 2 -25.95 47.62 17.08
CA ASN A 2 -26.73 47.72 15.83
C ASN A 2 -26.94 46.33 15.16
N GLU A 3 -28.12 46.05 14.60
CA GLU A 3 -28.46 44.76 13.97
C GLU A 3 -27.50 44.37 12.83
N LYS A 4 -27.05 45.36 12.05
CA LYS A 4 -26.03 45.15 11.01
C LYS A 4 -24.71 44.63 11.60
N ARG A 5 -24.34 45.11 12.79
CA ARG A 5 -23.13 44.73 13.53
C ARG A 5 -23.24 43.31 14.09
N LYS A 6 -24.43 42.90 14.56
CA LYS A 6 -24.70 41.51 14.99
C LYS A 6 -24.57 40.51 13.84
N LYS A 7 -25.09 40.85 12.66
CA LYS A 7 -25.00 40.00 11.46
C LYS A 7 -23.55 39.82 11.00
N ALA A 8 -22.77 40.89 10.99
CA ALA A 8 -21.35 40.84 10.66
C ALA A 8 -20.54 40.00 11.67
N VAL A 9 -20.79 40.17 12.97
CA VAL A 9 -20.13 39.36 14.02
C VAL A 9 -20.45 37.88 13.87
N LYS A 10 -21.71 37.50 13.58
CA LYS A 10 -22.07 36.10 13.31
C LYS A 10 -21.37 35.51 12.09
N GLN A 11 -21.23 36.28 11.01
CA GLN A 11 -20.51 35.85 9.80
C GLN A 11 -19.02 35.63 10.07
N VAL A 12 -18.38 36.53 10.85
CA VAL A 12 -16.98 36.38 11.25
C VAL A 12 -16.78 35.14 12.13
N ILE A 13 -17.64 34.92 13.13
CA ILE A 13 -17.57 33.72 13.99
C ILE A 13 -17.73 32.44 13.18
N PHE A 14 -18.66 32.42 12.22
CA PHE A 14 -18.87 31.28 11.34
C PHE A 14 -17.64 30.98 10.47
N GLY A 15 -17.00 32.02 9.90
CA GLY A 15 -15.76 31.88 9.15
C GLY A 15 -14.60 31.34 10.00
N ILE A 16 -14.46 31.83 11.24
CA ILE A 16 -13.43 31.34 12.19
C ILE A 16 -13.68 29.87 12.55
N LEU A 17 -14.94 29.48 12.79
CA LEU A 17 -15.31 28.09 13.07
C LEU A 17 -14.98 27.15 11.90
N LEU A 18 -15.26 27.58 10.66
CA LEU A 18 -14.90 26.80 9.48
C LEU A 18 -13.38 26.65 9.32
N LEU A 19 -12.61 27.70 9.56
CA LEU A 19 -11.15 27.64 9.56
C LEU A 19 -10.60 26.73 10.66
N ALA A 20 -11.16 26.79 11.87
CA ALA A 20 -10.78 25.92 12.97
C ALA A 20 -11.09 24.44 12.65
N LEU A 21 -12.26 24.15 12.09
CA LEU A 21 -12.63 22.79 11.65
C LEU A 21 -11.72 22.27 10.54
N ALA A 22 -11.37 23.10 9.56
CA ALA A 22 -10.43 22.73 8.50
C ALA A 22 -9.03 22.44 9.06
N GLY A 23 -8.55 23.27 10.00
CA GLY A 23 -7.27 23.06 10.69
C GLY A 23 -7.24 21.76 11.51
N VAL A 24 -8.30 21.49 12.29
CA VAL A 24 -8.43 20.24 13.07
C VAL A 24 -8.52 19.02 12.15
N SER A 25 -9.26 19.11 11.05
CA SER A 25 -9.36 18.04 10.06
C SER A 25 -8.00 17.73 9.42
N HIS A 26 -7.25 18.75 9.00
CA HIS A 26 -5.91 18.55 8.44
C HIS A 26 -4.96 17.91 9.46
N TRP A 27 -5.01 18.35 10.72
CA TRP A 27 -4.21 17.76 11.79
C TRP A 27 -4.58 16.29 12.06
N TYR A 28 -5.87 15.96 12.12
CA TYR A 28 -6.35 14.59 12.36
C TYR A 28 -5.95 13.61 11.25
N THR A 29 -5.92 14.07 9.99
CA THR A 29 -5.47 13.22 8.86
C THR A 29 -3.97 12.92 8.88
N ARG A 30 -3.14 13.75 9.53
CA ARG A 30 -1.68 13.57 9.58
C ARG A 30 -1.23 12.53 10.60
N THR A 31 -2.01 12.25 11.65
CA THR A 31 -1.57 11.41 12.78
C THR A 31 -1.91 9.93 12.62
N ASN A 32 -2.75 9.55 11.65
CA ASN A 32 -3.30 8.19 11.51
C ASN A 32 -2.79 7.45 10.26
N THR A 33 -1.48 7.46 9.99
CA THR A 33 -0.93 6.58 8.95
C THR A 33 -0.72 5.17 9.51
N PRO A 34 -1.39 4.13 8.96
CA PRO A 34 -1.17 2.76 9.43
C PRO A 34 0.30 2.34 9.22
N PRO A 35 0.85 1.52 10.14
CA PRO A 35 2.21 1.03 10.01
C PRO A 35 2.34 0.13 8.78
N ILE A 36 3.52 0.12 8.17
CA ILE A 36 3.85 -0.72 7.02
C ILE A 36 4.42 -2.03 7.53
N LEU A 37 3.72 -3.13 7.26
CA LEU A 37 4.02 -4.45 7.84
C LEU A 37 4.52 -5.45 6.80
N ASN A 38 4.25 -5.23 5.51
CA ASN A 38 4.57 -6.17 4.45
C ASN A 38 4.95 -5.47 3.13
N PHE A 39 5.31 -6.28 2.12
CA PHE A 39 5.67 -5.80 0.78
C PHE A 39 4.53 -5.02 0.11
N SER A 40 3.28 -5.51 0.18
CA SER A 40 2.12 -4.85 -0.43
C SER A 40 1.87 -3.46 0.16
N ASP A 41 1.96 -3.32 1.48
CA ASP A 41 1.86 -2.02 2.17
C ASP A 41 2.95 -1.06 1.70
N CYS A 42 4.19 -1.56 1.55
CA CYS A 42 5.33 -0.77 1.10
C CYS A 42 5.14 -0.26 -0.35
N VAL A 43 4.64 -1.12 -1.25
CA VAL A 43 4.34 -0.73 -2.65
C VAL A 43 3.17 0.24 -2.72
N MET A 44 2.11 0.01 -1.95
CA MET A 44 0.93 0.90 -1.90
C MET A 44 1.29 2.31 -1.41
N LYS A 45 2.33 2.44 -0.60
CA LYS A 45 2.88 3.72 -0.13
C LYS A 45 3.81 4.40 -1.13
N GLY A 46 4.11 3.76 -2.27
CA GLY A 46 4.90 4.33 -3.35
C GLY A 46 6.41 4.27 -3.12
N TYR A 47 6.89 3.42 -2.20
CA TYR A 47 8.33 3.23 -2.01
C TYR A 47 8.98 2.48 -3.19
N SER A 48 10.30 2.62 -3.32
CA SER A 48 11.04 2.01 -4.43
C SER A 48 11.00 0.48 -4.38
N VAL A 49 10.62 -0.14 -5.50
CA VAL A 49 10.69 -1.59 -5.70
C VAL A 49 11.94 -1.91 -6.52
N MET A 50 12.70 -2.89 -6.06
CA MET A 50 13.92 -3.38 -6.70
C MET A 50 13.58 -4.49 -7.69
N GLU A 51 14.19 -4.42 -8.87
CA GLU A 51 14.16 -5.45 -9.93
C GLU A 51 14.97 -6.69 -9.52
N SER A 52 14.54 -7.36 -8.45
CA SER A 52 15.15 -8.57 -7.90
C SER A 52 14.11 -9.66 -7.74
N TYR A 53 14.54 -10.93 -7.66
CA TYR A 53 13.65 -12.06 -7.36
C TYR A 53 14.02 -12.72 -6.02
N PRO A 54 13.10 -12.75 -5.03
CA PRO A 54 11.78 -12.13 -4.99
C PRO A 54 11.85 -10.59 -5.03
N ARG A 55 10.77 -9.91 -5.43
CA ARG A 55 10.74 -8.44 -5.44
C ARG A 55 10.98 -7.90 -4.03
N GLN A 56 11.71 -6.78 -3.95
CA GLN A 56 12.03 -6.15 -2.67
C GLN A 56 11.59 -4.70 -2.70
N CYS A 57 10.89 -4.25 -1.66
CA CYS A 57 10.48 -2.86 -1.50
C CYS A 57 11.31 -2.21 -0.40
N LYS A 58 12.03 -1.13 -0.76
CA LYS A 58 12.96 -0.42 0.12
C LYS A 58 12.38 0.92 0.54
N MET A 59 12.32 1.13 1.85
CA MET A 59 11.93 2.39 2.48
C MET A 59 13.09 3.38 2.57
N GLU A 60 12.75 4.66 2.75
CA GLU A 60 13.72 5.74 3.00
C GLU A 60 14.56 5.52 4.27
N ASN A 61 13.97 4.90 5.30
CA ASN A 61 14.66 4.57 6.54
C ASN A 61 15.59 3.34 6.43
N GLY A 62 15.71 2.73 5.23
CA GLY A 62 16.55 1.56 4.98
C GLY A 62 15.90 0.20 5.27
N ARG A 63 14.68 0.15 5.83
CA ARG A 63 13.94 -1.12 5.98
C ARG A 63 13.57 -1.68 4.60
N VAL A 64 13.71 -2.99 4.44
CA VAL A 64 13.39 -3.71 3.21
C VAL A 64 12.35 -4.78 3.49
N PHE A 65 11.30 -4.82 2.68
CA PHE A 65 10.30 -5.87 2.69
C PHE A 65 10.45 -6.74 1.44
N ARG A 66 10.47 -8.05 1.61
CA ARG A 66 10.52 -9.02 0.51
C ARG A 66 9.11 -9.46 0.17
N GLU A 67 8.82 -9.60 -1.11
CA GLU A 67 7.58 -10.21 -1.58
C GLU A 67 7.50 -11.66 -1.10
N ASN A 68 6.32 -12.06 -0.62
CA ASN A 68 6.05 -13.45 -0.30
C ASN A 68 5.74 -14.22 -1.59
N ILE A 69 6.60 -15.18 -1.92
CA ILE A 69 6.48 -16.06 -3.09
C ILE A 69 6.25 -17.54 -2.70
N GLY A 70 5.88 -17.78 -1.43
CA GLY A 70 5.70 -19.12 -0.90
C GLY A 70 6.98 -19.95 -0.96
N ASN A 71 6.86 -21.18 -1.44
CA ASN A 71 7.91 -22.19 -1.46
C ASN A 71 8.67 -22.29 -2.79
N GLU A 72 8.53 -21.33 -3.69
CA GLU A 72 9.11 -21.44 -5.04
C GLU A 72 10.63 -21.66 -5.01
N LEU A 73 11.36 -20.86 -4.23
CA LEU A 73 12.82 -21.02 -4.11
C LEU A 73 13.20 -22.28 -3.32
N GLU A 74 12.37 -22.72 -2.38
CA GLU A 74 12.62 -23.92 -1.59
C GLU A 74 12.44 -25.20 -2.42
N LYS A 75 11.61 -25.15 -3.45
CA LYS A 75 11.25 -26.29 -4.31
C LYS A 75 11.81 -26.21 -5.73
N ASP A 76 12.59 -25.19 -6.04
CA ASP A 76 13.15 -24.93 -7.38
C ASP A 76 13.93 -26.13 -7.96
N ASP A 77 14.51 -26.97 -7.11
CA ASP A 77 15.23 -28.18 -7.53
C ASP A 77 14.31 -29.35 -7.94
N LEU A 78 13.08 -29.36 -7.43
CA LEU A 78 12.10 -30.43 -7.65
C LEU A 78 11.06 -30.05 -8.71
N ILE A 79 10.54 -28.83 -8.64
CA ILE A 79 9.46 -28.33 -9.50
C ILE A 79 9.70 -26.85 -9.77
N ARG A 80 9.72 -26.48 -11.05
CA ARG A 80 9.82 -25.10 -11.53
C ARG A 80 8.59 -24.75 -12.33
N ILE A 81 7.79 -23.83 -11.84
CA ILE A 81 6.58 -23.35 -12.52
C ILE A 81 6.95 -22.16 -13.41
N SER A 82 6.77 -22.30 -14.72
CA SER A 82 6.93 -21.19 -15.67
C SER A 82 5.71 -20.27 -15.66
N GLU A 83 4.51 -20.84 -15.57
CA GLU A 83 3.25 -20.09 -15.49
C GLU A 83 2.20 -20.90 -14.72
N PRO A 84 1.43 -20.30 -13.79
CA PRO A 84 1.48 -18.89 -13.34
C PRO A 84 2.65 -18.59 -12.39
N ARG A 85 3.12 -17.34 -12.36
CA ARG A 85 4.10 -16.85 -11.37
C ARG A 85 3.40 -16.56 -10.03
N PRO A 86 4.11 -16.54 -8.89
CA PRO A 86 3.49 -16.17 -7.61
C PRO A 86 2.77 -14.83 -7.69
N ASN A 87 1.63 -14.73 -6.99
CA ASN A 87 0.78 -13.54 -6.93
C ASN A 87 0.23 -13.05 -8.29
N SER A 88 0.40 -13.81 -9.38
CA SER A 88 -0.25 -13.50 -10.66
C SER A 88 -1.73 -13.86 -10.64
N VAL A 89 -2.54 -13.08 -11.36
CA VAL A 89 -3.98 -13.32 -11.49
C VAL A 89 -4.20 -14.47 -12.46
N VAL A 90 -4.89 -15.51 -12.01
CA VAL A 90 -5.28 -16.66 -12.85
C VAL A 90 -6.73 -16.53 -13.32
N THR A 91 -7.02 -17.03 -14.51
CA THR A 91 -8.37 -17.05 -15.09
C THR A 91 -8.73 -18.46 -15.56
N SER A 92 -10.02 -18.69 -15.86
CA SER A 92 -10.51 -19.97 -16.35
C SER A 92 -10.43 -20.04 -17.87
N PRO A 93 -9.95 -21.15 -18.47
CA PRO A 93 -9.43 -22.35 -17.80
C PRO A 93 -8.02 -22.13 -17.23
N LEU A 94 -7.77 -22.70 -16.04
CA LEU A 94 -6.46 -22.63 -15.41
C LEU A 94 -5.44 -23.45 -16.21
N LYS A 95 -4.40 -22.79 -16.71
CA LYS A 95 -3.23 -23.41 -17.34
C LYS A 95 -2.03 -23.31 -16.41
N ILE A 96 -1.39 -24.45 -16.14
CA ILE A 96 -0.14 -24.53 -15.38
C ILE A 96 0.91 -25.16 -16.30
N SER A 97 2.08 -24.54 -16.37
CA SER A 97 3.22 -25.02 -17.14
C SER A 97 4.51 -24.90 -16.34
N GLY A 98 5.46 -25.78 -16.63
CA GLY A 98 6.73 -25.82 -15.92
C GLY A 98 7.50 -27.10 -16.20
N MET A 99 8.48 -27.37 -15.34
CA MET A 99 9.27 -28.58 -15.34
C MET A 99 9.23 -29.18 -13.94
N ALA A 100 9.09 -30.49 -13.86
CA ALA A 100 9.31 -31.22 -12.61
C ALA A 100 10.46 -32.22 -12.81
N ARG A 101 11.08 -32.64 -11.72
CA ARG A 101 12.07 -33.72 -11.72
C ARG A 101 11.35 -35.06 -11.59
N GLY A 102 11.77 -36.07 -12.38
CA GLY A 102 11.27 -37.45 -12.29
C GLY A 102 10.34 -37.85 -13.42
N SER A 103 9.63 -38.97 -13.24
CA SER A 103 8.75 -39.59 -14.24
C SER A 103 7.27 -39.23 -14.00
N TRP A 104 6.97 -37.94 -14.07
CA TRP A 104 5.63 -37.35 -13.90
C TRP A 104 4.84 -37.35 -15.21
#